data_AF-A0AA37GGM9-F1
#
_entry.id   AF-A0AA37GGM9-F1
#
_cell.length_a   1.000
_cell.length_b   1.000
_cell.length_c   1.000
_cell.angle_alpha   90.00
_cell.angle_beta   90.00
_cell.angle_gamma   90.00
#
_symmetry.space_group_name_H-M   'P 1'
#
loop_
_entity.id
_entity.type
_entity.pdbx_description
1 polymer ?
#
loop_
_entity_poly.entity_id
_entity_poly.type
_entity_poly.pdbx_seq_one_letter_code
_entity_poly.pdbx_strand_id
1 'polypeptide(L)'
;MAEPRDSTETSLPPYDAVSQPYQESIHALTADSPVLYHLSLGISSLSDITTEVELSRVEPKQDGSGRQRHIYDLRYMRSGPGGYVKLPSDSPHYFIERASRRVPGLQDLGLKKSRLPGKACTTVLPVDIRGKTSKYSIPNFVKDSAPVFSINKNRWADAQGALIASMHDTAEHSLVVTAALPRAQFDMLVALWCCKVWESGVANAEKVHEGIDGGEEFS
;
A
#
# COMPACT_ATOMS: atom_id res chain seq x y z
N MET A 1 7.16 68.10 3.48
CA MET A 1 7.29 66.90 2.64
C MET A 1 8.15 65.90 3.40
N ALA A 2 7.57 64.78 3.81
CA ALA A 2 8.27 63.58 4.25
C ALA A 2 7.33 62.43 3.92
N GLU A 3 7.73 61.56 3.00
CA GLU A 3 6.98 60.36 2.64
C GLU A 3 7.09 59.31 3.77
N PRO A 4 6.01 58.57 4.08
CA PRO A 4 6.12 57.37 4.86
C PRO A 4 6.51 56.20 3.95
N ARG A 5 7.64 55.56 4.24
CA ARG A 5 8.05 54.30 3.60
C ARG A 5 7.12 53.18 4.05
N ASP A 6 6.27 52.76 3.13
CA ASP A 6 5.49 51.53 3.22
C ASP A 6 6.47 50.35 3.17
N SER A 7 6.61 49.64 4.29
CA SER A 7 7.41 48.42 4.36
C SER A 7 6.44 47.25 4.30
N THR A 8 6.16 46.79 3.09
CA THR A 8 5.39 45.56 2.87
C THR A 8 6.28 44.39 3.27
N GLU A 9 6.20 44.01 4.54
CA GLU A 9 6.79 42.78 5.05
C GLU A 9 5.99 41.61 4.48
N THR A 10 6.43 41.11 3.33
CA THR A 10 5.93 39.87 2.72
C THR A 10 6.27 38.72 3.65
N SER A 11 5.40 38.50 4.63
CA SER A 11 5.46 37.37 5.55
C SER A 11 5.33 36.09 4.74
N LEU A 12 6.45 35.37 4.58
CA LEU A 12 6.45 34.02 4.04
C LEU A 12 5.55 33.15 4.93
N PRO A 13 4.67 32.30 4.35
CA PRO A 13 3.83 31.44 5.16
C PRO A 13 4.73 30.58 6.07
N PRO A 14 4.32 30.36 7.33
CA PRO A 14 5.08 29.57 8.28
C PRO A 14 5.42 28.21 7.67
N TYR A 15 6.66 27.78 7.85
CA TYR A 15 7.23 26.52 7.34
C TYR A 15 6.44 25.27 7.78
N ASP A 16 5.54 25.43 8.75
CA ASP A 16 4.62 24.38 9.24
C ASP A 16 3.38 24.17 8.35
N ALA A 17 3.22 24.92 7.26
CA ALA A 17 2.18 24.68 6.24
C ALA A 17 2.61 23.66 5.17
N VAL A 18 3.67 22.87 5.42
CA VAL A 18 3.88 21.63 4.67
C VAL A 18 2.77 20.68 5.12
N SER A 19 1.76 20.48 4.26
CA SER A 19 0.73 19.47 4.44
C SER A 19 1.39 18.19 4.95
N GLN A 20 1.16 17.87 6.23
CA GLN A 20 1.46 16.55 6.74
C GLN A 20 0.87 15.56 5.75
N PRO A 21 1.61 14.53 5.34
CA PRO A 21 1.08 13.65 4.32
C PRO A 21 -0.23 13.07 4.87
N TYR A 22 -1.30 13.29 4.11
CA TYR A 22 -2.67 13.16 4.60
C TYR A 22 -2.89 11.72 5.09
N GLN A 23 -3.01 11.54 6.40
CA GLN A 23 -3.39 10.27 6.99
C GLN A 23 -4.78 9.89 6.48
N GLU A 24 -4.96 8.66 6.02
CA GLU A 24 -6.24 8.19 5.48
C GLU A 24 -6.91 7.20 6.43
N SER A 25 -8.24 7.17 6.41
CA SER A 25 -9.07 6.33 7.27
C SER A 25 -9.88 5.35 6.42
N ILE A 26 -10.01 4.11 6.89
CA ILE A 26 -10.82 3.07 6.25
C ILE A 26 -12.03 2.80 7.13
N HIS A 27 -13.22 2.88 6.53
CA HIS A 27 -14.50 2.78 7.23
C HIS A 27 -15.24 1.48 6.88
N ALA A 28 -16.15 1.02 7.76
CA ALA A 28 -16.81 -0.28 7.62
C ALA A 28 -17.84 -0.38 6.48
N LEU A 29 -18.42 0.75 6.04
CA LEU A 29 -19.47 0.80 4.99
C LEU A 29 -19.45 2.12 4.22
N THR A 30 -19.53 3.24 4.96
CA THR A 30 -19.56 4.61 4.44
C THR A 30 -18.59 5.50 5.20
N ALA A 31 -18.28 6.70 4.69
CA ALA A 31 -17.41 7.67 5.37
C ALA A 31 -17.92 8.07 6.77
N ASP A 32 -19.24 8.05 6.99
CA ASP A 32 -19.85 8.33 8.30
C ASP A 32 -19.83 7.13 9.26
N SER A 33 -19.45 5.94 8.76
CA SER A 33 -19.34 4.73 9.57
C SER A 33 -18.10 4.75 10.46
N PRO A 34 -18.05 3.92 11.52
CA PRO A 34 -16.87 3.84 12.36
C PRO A 34 -15.60 3.52 11.56
N VAL A 35 -14.53 4.24 11.88
CA VAL A 35 -13.19 3.96 11.34
C VAL A 35 -12.72 2.62 11.87
N LEU A 36 -12.27 1.75 10.97
CA LEU A 36 -11.70 0.44 11.29
C LEU A 36 -10.17 0.47 11.25
N TYR A 37 -9.59 1.23 10.31
CA TYR A 37 -8.15 1.33 10.13
C TYR A 37 -7.71 2.73 9.76
N HIS A 38 -6.44 3.01 9.99
CA HIS A 38 -5.74 4.19 9.51
C HIS A 38 -4.48 3.80 8.75
N LEU A 39 -4.20 4.54 7.68
CA LEU A 39 -2.94 4.49 6.95
C LEU A 39 -2.14 5.75 7.25
N SER A 40 -0.83 5.62 7.49
CA SER A 40 0.04 6.79 7.75
C SER A 40 0.13 7.76 6.56
N LEU A 41 -0.19 7.28 5.36
CA LEU A 41 -0.22 8.04 4.10
C LEU A 41 -1.47 7.66 3.31
N GLY A 42 -2.09 8.64 2.65
CA GLY A 42 -3.25 8.40 1.78
C GLY A 42 -2.89 7.55 0.58
N ILE A 43 -3.64 6.48 0.37
CA ILE A 43 -3.40 5.43 -0.61
C ILE A 43 -3.46 5.92 -2.05
N SER A 44 -4.29 6.92 -2.30
CA SER A 44 -4.46 7.61 -3.58
C SER A 44 -3.28 8.54 -3.91
N SER A 45 -2.51 8.96 -2.90
CA SER A 45 -1.32 9.80 -3.06
C SER A 45 -0.01 9.02 -3.20
N LEU A 46 -0.07 7.68 -3.08
CA LEU A 46 1.12 6.85 -3.11
C LEU A 46 1.66 6.75 -4.54
N SER A 47 2.96 7.03 -4.66
CA SER A 47 3.70 6.98 -5.91
C SER A 47 4.67 5.79 -5.92
N ASP A 48 5.49 5.68 -6.97
CA ASP A 48 6.57 4.72 -7.07
C ASP A 48 7.81 5.11 -6.24
N ILE A 49 7.76 6.24 -5.54
CA ILE A 49 8.81 6.76 -4.65
C ILE A 49 8.54 6.35 -3.20
N THR A 50 7.26 6.22 -2.83
CA THR A 50 6.88 5.70 -1.51
C THR A 50 7.37 4.26 -1.39
N THR A 51 7.98 3.89 -0.27
CA THR A 51 8.47 2.53 -0.04
C THR A 51 7.76 1.83 1.11
N GLU A 52 7.11 2.59 2.00
CA GLU A 52 6.51 2.10 3.23
C GLU A 52 5.30 2.95 3.63
N VAL A 53 4.23 2.28 4.09
CA VAL A 53 3.04 2.89 4.68
C VAL A 53 2.62 2.06 5.89
N GLU A 54 2.41 2.68 7.04
CA GLU A 54 1.94 1.97 8.23
C GLU A 54 0.42 1.81 8.18
N LEU A 55 -0.08 0.62 8.53
CA LEU A 55 -1.48 0.33 8.74
C LEU A 55 -1.75 0.04 10.21
N SER A 56 -2.55 0.92 10.80
CA SER A 56 -3.02 0.81 12.18
C SER A 56 -4.49 0.44 12.24
N ARG A 57 -4.81 -0.48 13.14
CA ARG A 57 -6.17 -0.91 13.44
C ARG A 57 -6.75 -0.07 14.56
N VAL A 58 -7.98 0.40 14.39
CA VAL A 58 -8.71 1.08 15.46
C VAL A 58 -9.37 0.03 16.34
N GLU A 59 -8.92 -0.07 17.59
CA GLU A 59 -9.54 -0.90 18.62
C GLU A 59 -10.43 -0.01 19.49
N PRO A 60 -11.74 -0.29 19.58
CA PRO A 60 -12.62 0.49 20.44
C PRO A 60 -12.21 0.28 21.91
N LYS A 61 -12.05 1.38 22.66
CA LYS A 61 -11.97 1.31 24.12
C LYS A 61 -13.34 1.52 24.74
N GLN A 62 -13.47 1.07 25.99
CA GLN A 62 -14.68 1.27 26.80
C GLN A 62 -14.99 2.75 27.06
N ASP A 63 -13.99 3.63 27.01
CA ASP A 63 -14.13 5.08 27.19
C ASP A 63 -14.49 5.84 25.89
N GLY A 64 -14.71 5.13 24.79
CA GLY A 64 -14.99 5.72 23.48
C GLY A 64 -13.76 6.22 22.71
N SER A 65 -12.57 6.28 23.34
CA SER A 65 -11.33 6.65 22.66
C SER A 65 -10.72 5.43 21.94
N GLY A 66 -10.79 5.37 20.62
CA GLY A 66 -10.18 4.28 19.86
C GLY A 66 -8.67 4.21 20.10
N ARG A 67 -8.12 3.04 20.49
CA ARG A 67 -6.68 2.81 20.48
C ARG A 67 -6.26 2.41 19.07
N GLN A 68 -5.34 3.17 18.48
CA GLN A 68 -4.67 2.73 17.26
C GLN A 68 -3.60 1.70 17.61
N ARG A 69 -3.67 0.54 16.95
CA ARG A 69 -2.68 -0.52 17.06
C ARG A 69 -2.05 -0.76 15.71
N HIS A 70 -0.77 -0.44 15.59
CA HIS A 70 0.01 -0.77 14.40
C HIS A 70 0.04 -2.30 14.20
N ILE A 71 -0.40 -2.76 13.03
CA ILE A 71 -0.48 -4.19 12.68
C ILE A 71 0.40 -4.58 11.51
N TYR A 72 0.58 -3.70 10.51
CA TYR A 72 1.32 -3.99 9.29
C TYR A 72 2.04 -2.77 8.73
N ASP A 73 3.24 -2.99 8.24
CA ASP A 73 3.92 -2.11 7.27
C ASP A 73 3.61 -2.62 5.85
N LEU A 74 3.07 -1.75 5.01
CA LEU A 74 2.83 -2.01 3.60
C LEU A 74 4.06 -1.54 2.85
N ARG A 75 4.74 -2.45 2.15
CA ARG A 75 6.03 -2.18 1.54
C ARG A 75 5.99 -2.32 0.03
N TYR A 76 6.73 -1.43 -0.62
CA TYR A 76 6.99 -1.45 -2.06
C TYR A 76 8.50 -1.55 -2.34
N MET A 77 8.87 -2.53 -3.16
CA MET A 77 10.22 -2.73 -3.66
C MET A 77 10.23 -2.59 -5.18
N ARG A 78 10.90 -1.53 -5.65
CA ARG A 78 11.10 -1.29 -7.08
C ARG A 78 12.26 -2.12 -7.66
N SER A 79 13.33 -2.26 -6.90
CA SER A 79 14.61 -2.82 -7.36
C SER A 79 15.30 -3.63 -6.27
N GLY A 80 16.24 -4.46 -6.67
CA GLY A 80 17.14 -5.17 -5.76
C GLY A 80 18.17 -4.25 -5.09
N PRO A 81 19.11 -4.81 -4.32
CA PRO A 81 20.08 -4.02 -3.57
C PRO A 81 20.83 -3.01 -4.45
N GLY A 82 20.98 -1.79 -3.95
CA GLY A 82 21.69 -0.71 -4.63
C GLY A 82 20.92 -0.06 -5.79
N GLY A 83 19.70 -0.50 -6.12
CA GLY A 83 18.85 0.16 -7.11
C GLY A 83 19.13 -0.18 -8.58
N TYR A 84 20.28 -0.80 -8.88
CA TYR A 84 20.72 -1.11 -10.24
C TYR A 84 20.30 -2.51 -10.74
N VAL A 85 19.87 -3.38 -9.84
CA VAL A 85 19.50 -4.77 -10.16
C VAL A 85 17.99 -4.89 -10.26
N LYS A 86 17.50 -5.49 -11.36
CA LYS A 86 16.09 -5.85 -11.49
C LYS A 86 15.68 -6.78 -10.35
N LEU A 87 14.52 -6.52 -9.76
CA LEU A 87 14.01 -7.34 -8.68
C LEU A 87 13.86 -8.81 -9.15
N PRO A 88 14.41 -9.79 -8.40
CA PRO A 88 14.24 -11.21 -8.71
C PRO A 88 12.77 -11.63 -8.79
N SER A 89 12.48 -12.65 -9.61
CA SER A 89 11.10 -13.11 -9.82
C SER A 89 10.45 -13.74 -8.58
N ASP A 90 11.27 -14.20 -7.66
CA ASP A 90 10.90 -14.75 -6.37
C ASP A 90 10.82 -13.68 -5.27
N SER A 91 11.05 -12.41 -5.59
CA SER A 91 10.85 -11.29 -4.66
C SER A 91 9.54 -10.54 -4.95
N PRO A 92 8.76 -10.17 -3.91
CA PRO A 92 7.55 -9.38 -4.09
C PRO A 92 7.87 -7.92 -4.40
N HIS A 93 7.12 -7.33 -5.34
CA HIS A 93 7.11 -5.87 -5.49
C HIS A 93 6.30 -5.21 -4.38
N TYR A 94 5.15 -5.77 -4.03
CA TYR A 94 4.28 -5.28 -2.97
C TYR A 94 4.07 -6.39 -1.94
N PHE A 95 4.26 -6.09 -0.66
CA PHE A 95 4.07 -7.03 0.43
C PHE A 95 3.69 -6.32 1.73
N ILE A 96 3.13 -7.09 2.66
CA ILE A 96 2.82 -6.67 4.01
C ILE A 96 3.79 -7.36 4.97
N GLU A 97 4.35 -6.57 5.88
CA GLU A 97 5.24 -7.01 6.95
C GLU A 97 4.58 -6.75 8.29
N ARG A 98 4.42 -7.78 9.12
CA ARG A 98 3.75 -7.62 10.41
C ARG A 98 4.56 -6.73 11.34
N ALA A 99 3.92 -5.69 11.86
CA ALA A 99 4.51 -4.78 12.84
C ALA A 99 4.94 -5.49 14.14
N SER A 100 4.24 -6.58 14.48
CA SER A 100 4.59 -7.40 15.64
C SER A 100 4.24 -8.87 15.45
N ARG A 101 5.21 -9.74 15.76
CA ARG A 101 5.00 -11.21 15.84
C ARG A 101 4.15 -11.64 17.03
N ARG A 102 3.84 -10.72 17.95
CA ARG A 102 3.01 -11.01 19.14
C ARG A 102 1.53 -11.12 18.82
N VAL A 103 1.08 -10.67 17.64
CA VAL A 103 -0.31 -10.79 17.20
C VAL A 103 -0.50 -12.16 16.56
N PRO A 104 -1.26 -13.09 17.18
CA PRO A 104 -1.44 -14.43 16.63
C PRO A 104 -2.17 -14.41 15.27
N GLY A 105 -1.77 -15.29 14.37
CA GLY A 105 -2.40 -15.47 13.06
C GLY A 105 -1.95 -14.49 11.97
N LEU A 106 -1.25 -13.40 12.30
CA LEU A 106 -0.68 -12.49 11.31
C LEU A 106 0.55 -13.09 10.63
N GLN A 107 0.59 -12.98 9.30
CA GLN A 107 1.67 -13.46 8.45
C GLN A 107 2.25 -12.32 7.61
N ASP A 108 3.52 -12.48 7.23
CA ASP A 108 4.17 -11.64 6.23
C ASP A 108 3.79 -12.21 4.85
N LEU A 109 3.14 -11.40 4.00
CA LEU A 109 2.52 -11.87 2.75
C LEU A 109 2.83 -10.92 1.59
N GLY A 110 2.98 -11.46 0.38
CA GLY A 110 3.31 -10.67 -0.80
C GLY A 110 2.44 -11.01 -2.01
N LEU A 111 2.26 -10.03 -2.89
CA LEU A 111 1.52 -10.18 -4.15
C LEU A 111 2.43 -10.75 -5.24
N LYS A 112 2.11 -11.95 -5.74
CA LYS A 112 2.83 -12.59 -6.86
C LYS A 112 1.95 -12.67 -8.09
N LYS A 113 2.31 -11.94 -9.14
CA LYS A 113 1.64 -12.03 -10.45
C LYS A 113 2.00 -13.32 -11.18
N SER A 114 0.99 -13.99 -11.72
CA SER A 114 1.16 -15.05 -12.72
C SER A 114 1.87 -14.48 -13.95
N ARG A 115 2.81 -15.26 -14.49
CA ARG A 115 3.49 -14.98 -15.76
C ARG A 115 2.95 -15.83 -16.92
N LEU A 116 1.91 -16.63 -16.67
CA LEU A 116 1.35 -17.52 -17.67
C LEU A 116 0.52 -16.72 -18.70
N PRO A 117 0.72 -16.96 -20.01
CA PRO A 117 -0.08 -16.33 -21.07
C PRO A 117 -1.57 -16.56 -20.87
N GLY A 118 -2.39 -15.52 -21.03
CA GLY A 118 -3.86 -15.63 -21.02
C GLY A 118 -4.53 -15.73 -19.65
N LYS A 119 -3.79 -15.72 -18.53
CA LYS A 119 -4.37 -15.69 -17.17
C LYS A 119 -3.68 -14.66 -16.28
N ALA A 120 -4.26 -13.46 -16.22
CA ALA A 120 -3.91 -12.45 -15.24
C ALA A 120 -4.51 -12.85 -13.86
N CYS A 121 -3.75 -13.63 -13.10
CA CYS A 121 -4.07 -14.02 -11.73
C CYS A 121 -2.92 -13.62 -10.82
N THR A 122 -3.24 -13.08 -9.64
CA THR A 122 -2.25 -12.80 -8.60
C THR A 122 -2.50 -13.74 -7.44
N THR A 123 -1.44 -14.38 -6.94
CA THR A 123 -1.49 -15.20 -5.73
C THR A 123 -0.84 -14.46 -4.58
N VAL A 124 -1.41 -14.59 -3.38
CA VAL A 124 -0.84 -14.06 -2.15
C VAL A 124 -0.07 -15.18 -1.46
N LEU A 125 1.24 -15.00 -1.28
CA LEU A 125 2.13 -16.01 -0.73
C LEU A 125 2.89 -15.50 0.49
N PRO A 126 3.24 -16.37 1.45
CA PRO A 126 4.18 -16.06 2.51
C PRO A 126 5.50 -15.49 2.01
N VAL A 127 6.04 -14.51 2.73
CA VAL A 127 7.30 -13.84 2.43
C VAL A 127 8.28 -14.07 3.59
N ASP A 128 9.50 -14.48 3.26
CA ASP A 128 10.64 -14.40 4.18
C ASP A 128 11.22 -12.98 4.10
N ILE A 129 10.74 -12.12 4.98
CA ILE A 129 11.19 -10.72 5.09
C ILE A 129 12.71 -10.63 5.28
N ARG A 130 13.32 -11.60 5.95
CA ARG A 130 14.77 -11.58 6.22
C ARG A 130 15.59 -12.03 5.02
N GLY A 131 14.95 -12.52 3.95
CA GLY A 131 15.62 -12.94 2.73
C GLY A 131 16.63 -14.05 2.92
N LYS A 132 16.46 -14.93 3.93
CA LYS A 132 17.48 -15.95 4.28
C LYS A 132 17.73 -16.94 3.15
N THR A 133 16.73 -17.12 2.30
CA THR A 133 16.80 -18.00 1.12
C THR A 133 17.06 -17.23 -0.17
N SER A 134 17.13 -15.91 -0.11
CA SER A 134 17.43 -15.05 -1.25
C SER A 134 18.94 -14.93 -1.44
N LYS A 135 19.40 -15.00 -2.70
CA LYS A 135 20.79 -14.73 -3.07
C LYS A 135 21.27 -13.33 -2.62
N TYR A 136 20.35 -12.38 -2.55
CA TYR A 136 20.64 -10.97 -2.30
C TYR A 136 20.26 -10.52 -0.88
N SER A 137 19.89 -11.45 0.00
CA SER A 137 19.41 -11.15 1.36
C SER A 137 18.25 -10.14 1.40
N ILE A 138 17.40 -10.18 0.37
CA ILE A 138 16.19 -9.34 0.26
C ILE A 138 14.92 -10.17 0.45
N PRO A 139 13.77 -9.56 0.80
CA PRO A 139 12.51 -10.27 0.90
C PRO A 139 12.22 -11.13 -0.32
N ASN A 140 11.84 -12.39 -0.08
CA ASN A 140 11.47 -13.34 -1.12
C ASN A 140 10.33 -14.26 -0.69
N PHE A 141 9.58 -14.77 -1.65
CA PHE A 141 8.48 -15.71 -1.41
C PHE A 141 9.03 -17.01 -0.81
N VAL A 142 8.36 -17.51 0.22
CA VAL A 142 8.68 -18.81 0.81
C VAL A 142 8.43 -19.89 -0.25
N LYS A 143 9.46 -20.68 -0.52
CA LYS A 143 9.42 -21.74 -1.53
C LYS A 143 8.36 -22.79 -1.19
N ASP A 144 7.67 -23.29 -2.21
CA ASP A 144 6.67 -24.36 -2.13
C ASP A 144 5.52 -24.08 -1.13
N SER A 145 5.29 -22.80 -0.82
CA SER A 145 4.19 -22.37 0.05
C SER A 145 2.86 -22.36 -0.69
N ALA A 146 1.79 -22.73 0.03
CA ALA A 146 0.44 -22.62 -0.48
C ALA A 146 -0.03 -21.14 -0.49
N PRO A 147 -0.84 -20.73 -1.48
CA PRO A 147 -1.44 -19.41 -1.49
C PRO A 147 -2.40 -19.24 -0.32
N VAL A 148 -2.32 -18.09 0.35
CA VAL A 148 -3.28 -17.70 1.40
C VAL A 148 -4.55 -17.13 0.76
N PHE A 149 -4.38 -16.35 -0.29
CA PHE A 149 -5.45 -15.83 -1.12
C PHE A 149 -5.08 -15.92 -2.60
N SER A 150 -6.10 -15.89 -3.45
CA SER A 150 -5.96 -15.68 -4.88
C SER A 150 -6.80 -14.48 -5.32
N ILE A 151 -6.28 -13.73 -6.29
CA ILE A 151 -6.90 -12.52 -6.82
C ILE A 151 -7.04 -12.70 -8.32
N ASN A 152 -8.28 -12.62 -8.78
CA ASN A 152 -8.60 -12.63 -10.21
C ASN A 152 -9.42 -11.38 -10.52
N LYS A 153 -8.84 -10.48 -11.32
CA LYS A 153 -9.36 -9.12 -11.53
C LYS A 153 -9.59 -8.41 -10.19
N ASN A 154 -10.84 -8.19 -9.83
CA ASN A 154 -11.28 -7.53 -8.60
C ASN A 154 -11.78 -8.52 -7.53
N ARG A 155 -11.72 -9.83 -7.77
CA ARG A 155 -12.27 -10.85 -6.87
C ARG A 155 -11.16 -11.51 -6.06
N TRP A 156 -11.39 -11.62 -4.76
CA TRP A 156 -10.51 -12.24 -3.79
C TRP A 156 -11.12 -13.57 -3.33
N ALA A 157 -10.33 -14.62 -3.40
CA ALA A 157 -10.72 -15.94 -2.93
C ALA A 157 -9.73 -16.48 -1.89
N ASP A 158 -10.22 -17.32 -0.98
CA ASP A 158 -9.41 -18.03 -0.01
C ASP A 158 -8.53 -19.13 -0.65
N ALA A 159 -7.81 -19.87 0.19
CA ALA A 159 -6.94 -20.97 -0.24
C ALA A 159 -7.71 -22.13 -0.90
N GLN A 160 -9.02 -22.24 -0.65
CA GLN A 160 -9.91 -23.25 -1.23
C GLN A 160 -10.56 -22.76 -2.54
N GLY A 161 -10.35 -21.49 -2.90
CA GLY A 161 -10.94 -20.86 -4.08
C GLY A 161 -12.36 -20.33 -3.87
N ALA A 162 -12.86 -20.29 -2.62
CA ALA A 162 -14.15 -19.69 -2.31
C ALA A 162 -14.01 -18.16 -2.30
N LEU A 163 -14.99 -17.46 -2.87
CA LEU A 163 -15.02 -16.00 -2.88
C LEU A 163 -15.16 -15.46 -1.45
N ILE A 164 -14.25 -14.58 -1.05
CA ILE A 164 -14.28 -13.93 0.27
C ILE A 164 -14.47 -12.42 0.17
N ALA A 165 -14.06 -11.79 -0.94
CA ALA A 165 -14.27 -10.36 -1.14
C ALA A 165 -14.23 -9.95 -2.61
N SER A 166 -14.76 -8.77 -2.92
CA SER A 166 -14.65 -8.12 -4.22
C SER A 166 -14.37 -6.64 -4.09
N MET A 167 -13.46 -6.13 -4.92
CA MET A 167 -13.18 -4.70 -5.04
C MET A 167 -14.14 -4.06 -6.03
N HIS A 168 -14.57 -2.84 -5.72
CA HIS A 168 -15.22 -1.95 -6.67
C HIS A 168 -14.27 -0.80 -6.99
N ASP A 169 -14.02 -0.61 -8.29
CA ASP A 169 -13.14 0.43 -8.81
C ASP A 169 -13.95 1.71 -9.06
N THR A 170 -14.52 2.25 -7.99
CA THR A 170 -15.13 3.57 -7.95
C THR A 170 -14.10 4.60 -7.49
N ALA A 171 -14.43 5.89 -7.58
CA ALA A 171 -13.57 6.98 -7.12
C ALA A 171 -13.15 6.85 -5.63
N GLU A 172 -13.92 6.13 -4.82
CA GLU A 172 -13.72 5.99 -3.36
C GLU A 172 -13.11 4.64 -2.94
N HIS A 173 -12.57 3.83 -3.86
CA HIS A 173 -11.96 2.50 -3.60
C HIS A 173 -12.63 1.69 -2.47
N SER A 174 -13.50 0.74 -2.80
CA SER A 174 -14.20 -0.06 -1.78
C SER A 174 -13.91 -1.57 -1.88
N LEU A 175 -13.91 -2.23 -0.72
CA LEU A 175 -13.78 -3.68 -0.58
C LEU A 175 -15.03 -4.25 0.08
N VAL A 176 -15.78 -5.07 -0.66
CA VAL A 176 -16.96 -5.75 -0.14
C VAL A 176 -16.57 -7.15 0.31
N VAL A 177 -16.62 -7.41 1.61
CA VAL A 177 -16.35 -8.73 2.19
C VAL A 177 -17.64 -9.55 2.21
N THR A 178 -17.57 -10.75 1.64
CA THR A 178 -18.73 -11.63 1.37
C THR A 178 -18.75 -12.89 2.22
N ALA A 179 -17.69 -13.12 3.02
CA ALA A 179 -17.58 -14.24 3.94
C ALA A 179 -17.14 -13.77 5.33
N ALA A 180 -17.57 -14.50 6.37
CA ALA A 180 -17.05 -14.27 7.72
C ALA A 180 -15.60 -14.75 7.79
N LEU A 181 -14.69 -13.85 8.16
CA LEU A 181 -13.26 -14.15 8.26
C LEU A 181 -12.79 -14.06 9.71
N PRO A 182 -11.89 -14.94 10.16
CA PRO A 182 -11.14 -14.73 11.40
C PRO A 182 -10.45 -13.36 11.38
N ARG A 183 -10.36 -12.70 12.53
CA ARG A 183 -9.83 -11.32 12.60
C ARG A 183 -8.47 -11.16 11.92
N ALA A 184 -7.55 -12.10 12.13
CA ALA A 184 -6.23 -12.07 11.48
C ALA A 184 -6.32 -12.17 9.96
N GLN A 185 -7.21 -12.99 9.41
CA GLN A 185 -7.41 -13.09 7.96
C GLN A 185 -8.04 -11.81 7.39
N PHE A 186 -8.98 -11.21 8.11
CA PHE A 186 -9.57 -9.93 7.74
C PHE A 186 -8.53 -8.81 7.74
N ASP A 187 -7.70 -8.72 8.78
CA ASP A 187 -6.60 -7.74 8.86
C ASP A 187 -5.60 -7.93 7.70
N MET A 188 -5.23 -9.18 7.37
CA MET A 188 -4.37 -9.49 6.21
C MET A 188 -5.04 -9.09 4.89
N LEU A 189 -6.33 -9.38 4.72
CA LEU A 189 -7.09 -9.04 3.52
C LEU A 189 -7.12 -7.52 3.30
N VAL A 190 -7.40 -6.74 4.34
CA VAL A 190 -7.42 -5.26 4.27
C VAL A 190 -6.04 -4.72 3.91
N ALA A 191 -4.97 -5.20 4.56
CA ALA A 191 -3.62 -4.74 4.28
C ALA A 191 -3.18 -5.05 2.82
N LEU A 192 -3.52 -6.24 2.32
CA LEU A 192 -3.23 -6.63 0.94
C LEU A 192 -4.09 -5.89 -0.08
N TRP A 193 -5.34 -5.60 0.27
CA TRP A 193 -6.21 -4.76 -0.55
C TRP A 193 -5.60 -3.36 -0.70
N CYS A 194 -5.08 -2.79 0.38
CA CYS A 194 -4.35 -1.53 0.31
C CYS A 194 -3.12 -1.62 -0.63
N CYS A 195 -2.28 -2.66 -0.49
CA CYS A 195 -1.19 -2.89 -1.45
C CYS A 195 -1.68 -2.98 -2.90
N LYS A 196 -2.88 -3.56 -3.13
CA LYS A 196 -3.46 -3.72 -4.45
C LYS A 196 -3.96 -2.39 -5.03
N VAL A 197 -4.55 -1.53 -4.19
CA VAL A 197 -4.95 -0.17 -4.58
C VAL A 197 -3.71 0.66 -4.92
N TRP A 198 -2.67 0.61 -4.09
CA TRP A 198 -1.39 1.27 -4.36
C TRP A 198 -0.77 0.81 -5.68
N GLU A 199 -0.71 -0.51 -5.92
CA GLU A 199 -0.22 -1.06 -7.19
C GLU A 199 -1.00 -0.51 -8.41
N SER A 200 -2.33 -0.45 -8.31
CA SER A 200 -3.17 0.09 -9.39
C SER A 200 -2.95 1.60 -9.57
N GLY A 201 -2.82 2.37 -8.49
CA GLY A 201 -2.53 3.80 -8.52
C GLY A 201 -1.23 4.11 -9.26
N VAL A 202 -0.14 3.39 -8.92
CA VAL A 202 1.16 3.54 -9.60
C VAL A 202 1.09 3.12 -11.06
N ALA A 203 0.34 2.06 -11.39
CA ALA A 203 0.20 1.59 -12.77
C ALA A 203 -0.61 2.56 -13.66
N ASN A 204 -1.53 3.32 -13.08
CA ASN A 204 -2.45 4.23 -13.77
C ASN A 204 -2.02 5.71 -13.68
N ALA A 205 -1.01 6.05 -12.87
CA ALA A 205 -0.47 7.39 -12.81
C ALA A 205 -0.06 7.86 -14.21
N GLU A 206 -0.55 9.03 -14.63
CA GLU A 206 -0.21 9.59 -15.94
C GLU A 206 1.31 9.67 -16.06
N LYS A 207 1.85 9.03 -17.10
CA LYS A 207 3.25 9.20 -17.47
C LYS A 207 3.38 10.61 -18.02
N VAL A 208 3.68 11.58 -17.15
CA VAL A 208 4.09 12.91 -17.58
C VAL A 208 5.33 12.71 -18.45
N HIS A 209 5.14 12.75 -19.77
CA HIS A 209 6.24 12.92 -20.70
C HIS A 209 6.75 14.35 -20.49
N GLU A 210 7.84 14.51 -19.75
CA GLU A 210 8.67 15.70 -19.89
C GLU A 210 9.26 15.66 -21.30
N GLY A 211 8.56 16.30 -22.24
CA GLY A 211 9.13 16.73 -23.50
C GLY A 211 10.16 17.82 -23.20
N ILE A 212 11.39 17.41 -22.94
CA ILE A 212 12.56 18.26 -23.22
C ILE A 212 12.68 18.29 -24.74
N ASP A 213 12.04 19.29 -25.35
CA ASP A 213 12.40 19.72 -26.69
C ASP A 213 13.59 20.66 -26.55
N GLY A 214 14.76 20.04 -26.40
CA GLY A 214 16.04 20.71 -26.35
C GLY A 214 16.53 20.98 -27.77
N GLY A 215 16.45 22.23 -28.18
CA GLY A 215 17.45 22.88 -29.02
C GLY A 215 17.39 22.63 -30.53
N GLU A 216 17.06 23.69 -31.28
CA GLU A 216 17.84 24.02 -32.46
C GLU A 216 18.49 25.39 -32.25
N GLU A 217 19.83 25.35 -32.15
CA GLU A 217 20.74 26.48 -32.14
C GLU A 217 21.33 26.62 -33.57
N PHE A 218 21.47 27.87 -34.01
CA PHE A 218 22.32 28.37 -35.12
C PHE A 218 21.96 28.10 -36.59
N SER A 219 21.67 29.19 -37.30
CA SER A 219 22.54 29.72 -38.36
C SER A 219 22.48 31.24 -38.43
#